data_AF-A0A7G9NWA0-F1
#
_entry.id   AF-A0A7G9NWA0-F1
#
_cell.length_a   1.000
_cell.length_b   1.000
_cell.length_c   1.000
_cell.angle_alpha   90.00
_cell.angle_beta   90.00
_cell.angle_gamma   90.00
#
_symmetry.space_group_name_H-M   'P 1'
#
loop_
_entity.id
_entity.type
_entity.pdbx_description
1 polymer ?
#
loop_
_entity_poly.entity_id
_entity_poly.type
_entity_poly.pdbx_seq_one_letter_code
_entity_poly.pdbx_strand_id
1 'polypeptide(L)'
;MTQANAVISVGLDPASLATAQAVCDALNVTLHEASVDEATGEAGLALCAIEQFDALHALRPELATIVIASATDSQQTIEAMKRGAIECLLMPLHEPALREQISEALIAGEAPSPRQPMRSMVAGAEDGIIGQSPAMAAVYKLVGLIAPRQVNVLITGESGTGKEVIAKALHRHSDRVDEALLAVNCAAIPETLLESELFGHEQGAFTGADRRKIGKFEQAHGGTLFLDEIGDMPLATQVKLLRVLQDQKFQRLGGTQTVQADVRIIAATHQPLEQLIADKTFRQDLYYRLKVATIHLPPLRQREVDAVLLAHYFVEQLNPQFGTHITSFSPEAVKLLLSYDWPGNVRELENVIKASLLVARGPVFRAEFLPESIRRPIQTTDRAARDETGDGDLQALVQHYLSDAGSVGHVHRAVSEHVDRVLLTAALNHTGGHLQRTADLLGISRTTLRQRMRHLGITIESSARTNS
;
A
#
# COMPACT_ATOMS: atom_id res chain seq x y z
N MET A 1 44.92 -2.70 -17.31
CA MET A 1 44.77 -4.16 -17.41
C MET A 1 43.28 -4.43 -17.47
N THR A 2 42.83 -4.86 -18.64
CA THR A 2 41.44 -4.90 -19.11
C THR A 2 40.79 -6.16 -18.58
N GLN A 3 40.03 -6.08 -17.49
CA GLN A 3 39.25 -7.22 -17.00
C GLN A 3 37.89 -7.27 -17.71
N ALA A 4 37.63 -8.40 -18.37
CA ALA A 4 36.33 -9.07 -18.47
C ALA A 4 35.12 -8.27 -18.98
N ASN A 5 35.13 -7.84 -20.25
CA ASN A 5 33.90 -7.41 -20.96
C ASN A 5 33.11 -8.64 -21.47
N ALA A 6 32.86 -9.62 -20.60
CA ALA A 6 32.19 -10.88 -20.92
C ALA A 6 31.03 -11.14 -19.95
N VAL A 7 29.87 -11.49 -20.52
CA VAL A 7 28.65 -11.88 -19.81
C VAL A 7 28.39 -13.34 -20.13
N ILE A 8 28.01 -14.14 -19.14
CA ILE A 8 27.60 -15.53 -19.36
C ILE A 8 26.07 -15.60 -19.27
N SER A 9 25.42 -16.27 -20.23
CA SER A 9 24.00 -16.64 -20.13
C SER A 9 23.85 -18.12 -19.77
N VAL A 10 22.97 -18.41 -18.82
CA VAL A 10 22.70 -19.78 -18.35
C VAL A 10 21.20 -20.05 -18.30
N GLY A 11 20.74 -21.00 -19.12
CA GLY A 11 19.36 -21.52 -19.07
C GLY A 11 18.27 -20.54 -19.51
N LEU A 12 18.59 -19.51 -20.31
CA LEU A 12 17.61 -18.57 -20.85
C LEU A 12 16.80 -19.19 -21.99
N ASP A 13 15.54 -18.79 -22.13
CA ASP A 13 14.74 -19.14 -23.30
C ASP A 13 15.26 -18.40 -24.56
N PRO A 14 14.96 -18.90 -25.78
CA PRO A 14 15.49 -18.32 -27.02
C PRO A 14 15.15 -16.84 -27.23
N ALA A 15 13.99 -16.36 -26.76
CA ALA A 15 13.60 -14.96 -26.93
C ALA A 15 14.42 -14.06 -25.98
N SER A 16 14.54 -14.46 -24.72
CA SER A 16 15.38 -13.76 -23.74
C SER A 16 16.86 -13.76 -24.13
N LEU A 17 17.37 -14.88 -24.66
CA LEU A 17 18.74 -14.98 -25.17
C LEU A 17 18.97 -14.04 -26.36
N ALA A 18 18.03 -13.95 -27.30
CA ALA A 18 18.13 -13.03 -28.43
C ALA A 18 18.15 -11.56 -27.99
N THR A 19 17.31 -11.18 -27.02
CA THR A 19 17.35 -9.83 -26.43
C THR A 19 18.66 -9.56 -25.71
N ALA A 20 19.17 -10.54 -24.94
CA ALA A 20 20.45 -10.41 -24.26
C ALA A 20 21.62 -10.25 -25.24
N GLN A 21 21.63 -11.00 -26.33
CA GLN A 21 22.65 -10.88 -27.38
C GLN A 21 22.63 -9.47 -27.99
N ALA A 22 21.45 -8.97 -28.36
CA ALA A 22 21.31 -7.63 -28.95
C ALA A 22 21.83 -6.52 -28.01
N VAL A 23 21.55 -6.62 -26.70
CA VAL A 23 22.06 -5.66 -25.71
C VAL A 23 23.57 -5.77 -25.56
N CYS A 24 24.12 -6.98 -25.47
CA CYS A 24 25.56 -7.18 -25.32
C CYS A 24 26.33 -6.65 -26.55
N ASP A 25 25.82 -6.91 -27.75
CA ASP A 25 26.38 -6.38 -29.00
C ASP A 25 26.38 -4.84 -29.00
N ALA A 26 25.28 -4.21 -28.56
CA ALA A 26 25.17 -2.75 -28.46
C ALA A 26 26.12 -2.13 -27.41
N LEU A 27 26.52 -2.90 -26.39
CA LEU A 27 27.46 -2.49 -25.35
C LEU A 27 28.92 -2.85 -25.65
N ASN A 28 29.21 -3.51 -26.78
CA ASN A 28 30.52 -4.10 -27.10
C ASN A 28 31.02 -5.07 -26.01
N VAL A 29 30.10 -5.90 -25.51
CA VAL A 29 30.33 -6.92 -24.48
C VAL A 29 30.08 -8.29 -25.13
N THR A 30 30.94 -9.27 -24.84
CA THR A 30 30.77 -10.62 -25.41
C THR A 30 29.79 -11.42 -24.55
N LEU A 31 28.72 -11.96 -25.15
CA LEU A 31 27.82 -12.90 -24.49
C LEU A 31 28.24 -14.34 -24.79
N HIS A 32 28.44 -15.14 -23.74
CA HIS A 32 28.73 -16.56 -23.84
C HIS A 32 27.56 -17.37 -23.27
N GLU A 33 26.86 -18.09 -24.13
CA GLU A 33 25.91 -19.11 -23.67
C GLU A 33 26.69 -20.31 -23.14
N ALA A 34 26.41 -20.71 -21.91
CA ALA A 34 27.08 -21.83 -21.26
C ALA A 34 26.09 -22.65 -20.43
N SER A 35 26.38 -23.95 -20.28
CA SER A 35 25.81 -24.70 -19.18
C SER A 35 26.43 -24.27 -17.84
N VAL A 36 25.76 -24.56 -16.73
CA VAL A 36 26.26 -24.21 -15.37
C VAL A 36 27.69 -24.71 -15.15
N ASP A 37 27.99 -25.93 -15.56
CA ASP A 37 29.31 -26.57 -15.39
C ASP A 37 30.39 -25.97 -16.31
N GLU A 38 29.99 -25.33 -17.41
CA GLU A 38 30.89 -24.72 -18.42
C GLU A 38 31.11 -23.22 -18.18
N ALA A 39 30.49 -22.62 -17.15
CA ALA A 39 30.63 -21.21 -16.79
C ALA A 39 31.98 -20.88 -16.12
N THR A 40 33.10 -21.35 -16.69
CA THR A 40 34.45 -21.32 -16.09
C THR A 40 35.36 -20.17 -16.60
N GLY A 41 34.79 -19.08 -17.14
CA GLY A 41 35.54 -17.95 -17.71
C GLY A 41 35.80 -16.74 -16.79
N GLU A 42 36.59 -15.78 -17.29
CA GLU A 42 36.74 -14.41 -16.74
C GLU A 42 35.51 -13.55 -17.07
N ALA A 43 34.32 -13.96 -16.67
CA ALA A 43 33.14 -13.08 -16.72
C ALA A 43 32.95 -12.41 -15.36
N GLY A 44 32.51 -11.15 -15.35
CA GLY A 44 32.13 -10.45 -14.11
C GLY A 44 30.62 -10.51 -13.83
N LEU A 45 29.83 -10.90 -14.83
CA LEU A 45 28.36 -10.83 -14.82
C LEU A 45 27.75 -12.09 -15.46
N ALA A 46 26.68 -12.58 -14.87
CA ALA A 46 25.86 -13.66 -15.40
C ALA A 46 24.39 -13.25 -15.55
N LEU A 47 23.74 -13.71 -16.63
CA LEU A 47 22.30 -13.67 -16.83
C LEU A 47 21.79 -15.12 -16.70
N CYS A 48 20.97 -15.42 -15.70
CA CYS A 48 20.49 -16.79 -15.53
C CYS A 48 18.99 -16.89 -15.28
N ALA A 49 18.40 -18.00 -15.71
CA ALA A 49 17.08 -18.38 -15.23
C ALA A 49 17.14 -18.70 -13.73
N ILE A 50 16.06 -18.47 -12.99
CA ILE A 50 16.04 -18.64 -11.53
C ILE A 50 16.37 -20.07 -11.11
N GLU A 51 15.98 -21.07 -11.89
CA GLU A 51 16.22 -22.49 -11.64
C GLU A 51 17.72 -22.84 -11.65
N GLN A 52 18.52 -22.04 -12.35
CA GLN A 52 19.97 -22.23 -12.47
C GLN A 52 20.77 -21.41 -11.46
N PHE A 53 20.12 -20.48 -10.73
CA PHE A 53 20.80 -19.55 -9.84
C PHE A 53 21.61 -20.27 -8.75
N ASP A 54 21.01 -21.22 -8.05
CA ASP A 54 21.66 -21.89 -6.92
C ASP A 54 22.90 -22.66 -7.36
N ALA A 55 22.79 -23.36 -8.49
CA ALA A 55 23.88 -24.15 -9.05
C ALA A 55 25.03 -23.24 -9.53
N LEU A 56 24.69 -22.14 -10.21
CA LEU A 56 25.67 -21.14 -10.65
C LEU A 56 26.36 -20.44 -9.48
N HIS A 57 25.59 -20.00 -8.47
CA HIS A 57 26.11 -19.29 -7.31
C HIS A 57 26.95 -20.20 -6.40
N ALA A 58 26.65 -21.51 -6.35
CA ALA A 58 27.47 -22.48 -5.63
C ALA A 58 28.85 -22.69 -6.28
N LEU A 59 28.91 -22.64 -7.62
CA LEU A 59 30.16 -22.81 -8.39
C LEU A 59 30.97 -21.52 -8.50
N ARG A 60 30.29 -20.38 -8.66
CA ARG A 60 30.89 -19.08 -8.97
C ARG A 60 30.27 -17.96 -8.10
N PRO A 61 30.45 -17.99 -6.77
CA PRO A 61 29.83 -17.01 -5.84
C PRO A 61 30.30 -15.56 -6.07
N GLU A 62 31.41 -15.36 -6.78
CA GLU A 62 31.95 -14.05 -7.15
C GLU A 62 31.26 -13.41 -8.35
N LEU A 63 30.46 -14.16 -9.12
CA LEU A 63 29.73 -13.61 -10.27
C LEU A 63 28.54 -12.78 -9.81
N ALA A 64 28.53 -11.51 -10.21
CA ALA A 64 27.31 -10.72 -10.15
C ALA A 64 26.27 -11.38 -11.06
N THR A 65 25.08 -11.71 -10.53
CA THR A 65 24.08 -12.48 -11.27
C THR A 65 22.77 -11.70 -11.36
N ILE A 66 22.33 -11.44 -12.58
CA ILE A 66 21.00 -10.92 -12.90
C ILE A 66 20.10 -12.13 -13.22
N VAL A 67 19.03 -12.29 -12.46
CA VAL A 67 18.05 -13.35 -12.66
C VAL A 67 17.00 -12.90 -13.67
N ILE A 68 16.64 -13.80 -14.58
CA ILE A 68 15.54 -13.62 -15.52
C ILE A 68 14.40 -14.53 -15.07
N ALA A 69 13.27 -13.94 -14.71
CA ALA A 69 12.11 -14.63 -14.14
C ALA A 69 10.84 -14.36 -14.95
N SER A 70 9.84 -15.21 -14.79
CA SER A 70 8.54 -15.02 -15.45
C SER A 70 7.75 -13.88 -14.79
N ALA A 71 7.10 -13.01 -15.57
CA ALA A 71 6.31 -11.89 -15.04
C ALA A 71 5.15 -12.30 -14.11
N THR A 72 4.77 -13.58 -14.12
CA THR A 72 3.67 -14.09 -13.31
C THR A 72 4.02 -14.35 -11.85
N ASP A 73 5.31 -14.33 -11.47
CA ASP A 73 5.72 -14.86 -10.17
C ASP A 73 6.48 -13.84 -9.29
N SER A 74 5.72 -13.16 -8.43
CA SER A 74 6.27 -12.30 -7.38
C SER A 74 7.19 -13.06 -6.40
N GLN A 75 6.96 -14.36 -6.19
CA GLN A 75 7.79 -15.18 -5.31
C GLN A 75 9.14 -15.47 -5.94
N GLN A 76 9.21 -15.75 -7.26
CA GLN A 76 10.49 -15.87 -7.97
C GLN A 76 11.32 -14.60 -7.82
N THR A 77 10.69 -13.42 -7.92
CA THR A 77 11.39 -12.14 -7.72
C THR A 77 11.94 -12.01 -6.30
N ILE A 78 11.09 -12.26 -5.28
CA ILE A 78 11.49 -12.18 -3.86
C ILE A 78 12.63 -13.16 -3.57
N GLU A 79 12.50 -14.40 -4.05
CA GLU A 79 13.44 -15.48 -3.80
C GLU A 79 14.78 -15.26 -4.51
N ALA A 80 14.78 -14.80 -5.76
CA ALA A 80 16.01 -14.41 -6.47
C ALA A 80 16.80 -13.35 -5.70
N MET A 81 16.13 -12.29 -5.25
CA MET A 81 16.78 -11.22 -4.49
C MET A 81 17.25 -11.70 -3.11
N LYS A 82 16.48 -12.57 -2.44
CA LYS A 82 16.86 -13.19 -1.17
C LYS A 82 18.12 -14.04 -1.31
N ARG A 83 18.29 -14.73 -2.43
CA ARG A 83 19.46 -15.55 -2.74
C ARG A 83 20.70 -14.74 -3.16
N GLY A 84 20.58 -13.42 -3.24
CA GLY A 84 21.71 -12.53 -3.52
C GLY A 84 21.90 -12.21 -5.00
N ALA A 85 20.88 -12.38 -5.84
CA ALA A 85 20.87 -11.79 -7.17
C ALA A 85 21.05 -10.27 -7.05
N ILE A 86 21.88 -9.68 -7.91
CA ILE A 86 22.05 -8.23 -7.94
C ILE A 86 20.80 -7.53 -8.50
N GLU A 87 20.09 -8.23 -9.38
CA GLU A 87 18.85 -7.77 -9.98
C GLU A 87 18.00 -8.96 -10.47
N CYS A 88 16.69 -8.78 -10.52
CA CYS A 88 15.73 -9.70 -11.14
C CYS A 88 14.90 -8.96 -12.21
N LEU A 89 14.95 -9.44 -13.46
CA LEU A 89 14.23 -8.91 -14.60
C LEU A 89 13.08 -9.85 -15.00
N LEU A 90 11.90 -9.27 -15.20
CA LEU A 90 10.70 -10.02 -15.59
C LEU A 90 10.61 -10.15 -17.11
N MET A 91 10.21 -11.34 -17.58
CA MET A 91 9.89 -11.60 -18.98
C MET A 91 8.51 -11.03 -19.36
N PRO A 92 8.31 -10.52 -20.59
CA PRO A 92 9.29 -10.47 -21.68
C PRO A 92 10.38 -9.43 -21.41
N LEU A 93 11.63 -9.77 -21.73
CA LEU A 93 12.75 -8.89 -21.50
C LEU A 93 12.67 -7.64 -22.39
N HIS A 94 12.83 -6.48 -21.77
CA HIS A 94 12.89 -5.20 -22.47
C HIS A 94 14.34 -4.72 -22.58
N GLU A 95 14.78 -4.49 -23.81
CA GLU A 95 16.15 -4.05 -24.13
C GLU A 95 16.63 -2.85 -23.29
N PRO A 96 15.84 -1.77 -23.07
CA PRO A 96 16.31 -0.63 -22.29
C PRO A 96 16.63 -1.00 -20.84
N ALA A 97 15.77 -1.80 -20.20
CA ALA A 97 15.94 -2.21 -18.82
C ALA A 97 17.15 -3.15 -18.65
N LEU A 98 17.32 -4.10 -19.57
CA LEU A 98 18.49 -4.99 -19.53
C LEU A 98 19.80 -4.22 -19.76
N ARG A 99 19.80 -3.28 -20.72
CA ARG A 99 20.98 -2.47 -21.04
C ARG A 99 21.44 -1.65 -19.84
N GLU A 100 20.51 -1.00 -19.15
CA GLU A 100 20.80 -0.24 -17.93
C GLU A 100 21.45 -1.14 -16.88
N GLN A 101 20.83 -2.29 -16.57
CA GLN A 101 21.32 -3.20 -15.53
C GLN A 101 22.66 -3.85 -15.87
N ILE A 102 22.89 -4.25 -17.13
CA ILE A 102 24.20 -4.75 -17.56
C ILE A 102 25.24 -3.64 -17.45
N SER A 103 24.93 -2.42 -17.87
CA SER A 103 25.87 -1.31 -17.79
C SER A 103 26.24 -0.95 -16.34
N GLU A 104 25.26 -0.94 -15.42
CA GLU A 104 25.51 -0.69 -14.00
C GLU A 104 26.34 -1.82 -13.37
N ALA A 105 25.98 -3.09 -13.65
CA ALA A 105 26.66 -4.24 -13.10
C ALA A 105 28.14 -4.34 -13.55
N LEU A 106 28.41 -4.02 -14.82
CA LEU A 106 29.78 -3.99 -15.36
C LEU A 106 30.62 -2.84 -14.77
N ILE A 107 30.00 -1.70 -14.43
CA ILE A 107 30.67 -0.58 -13.75
C ILE A 107 30.95 -0.92 -12.28
N ALA A 108 30.03 -1.62 -11.62
CA ALA A 108 30.08 -1.89 -10.18
C ALA A 108 31.23 -2.82 -9.76
N GLY A 109 31.77 -3.64 -10.66
CA GLY A 109 33.13 -4.21 -10.61
C GLY A 109 33.53 -5.16 -9.47
N GLU A 110 33.15 -4.95 -8.20
CA GLU A 110 33.70 -5.68 -7.03
C GLU A 110 32.76 -5.65 -5.79
N ALA A 111 32.21 -6.82 -5.41
CA ALA A 111 31.83 -7.39 -4.08
C ALA A 111 31.08 -6.57 -2.98
N PRO A 112 30.45 -7.20 -1.93
CA PRO A 112 30.28 -8.62 -1.63
C PRO A 112 28.81 -9.09 -1.58
N SER A 113 28.60 -10.37 -1.87
CA SER A 113 27.38 -11.08 -1.49
C SER A 113 27.46 -11.44 0.01
N PRO A 114 26.64 -10.87 0.91
CA PRO A 114 26.58 -11.36 2.28
C PRO A 114 25.96 -12.75 2.27
N ARG A 115 26.78 -13.75 2.59
CA ARG A 115 26.33 -15.13 2.84
C ARG A 115 25.25 -15.13 3.93
N GLN A 116 24.02 -15.42 3.54
CA GLN A 116 23.06 -16.06 4.42
C GLN A 116 22.83 -17.47 3.90
N PRO A 117 23.26 -18.52 4.63
CA PRO A 117 22.84 -19.87 4.29
C PRO A 117 21.39 -20.00 4.72
N MET A 118 20.43 -20.19 3.79
CA MET A 118 19.13 -20.65 4.26
C MET A 118 18.30 -21.47 3.28
N ARG A 119 17.70 -22.48 3.92
CA ARG A 119 16.74 -23.53 3.53
C ARG A 119 15.89 -23.21 2.30
N SER A 120 15.87 -24.17 1.37
CA SER A 120 14.86 -24.27 0.34
C SER A 120 13.48 -24.40 1.00
N MET A 121 12.64 -23.38 0.88
CA MET A 121 11.20 -23.52 1.06
C MET A 121 10.55 -23.53 -0.32
N VAL A 122 9.76 -24.58 -0.54
CA VAL A 122 9.03 -24.83 -1.78
C VAL A 122 7.92 -23.80 -1.90
N ALA A 123 7.82 -23.20 -3.10
CA ALA A 123 6.86 -22.18 -3.48
C ALA A 123 5.42 -22.71 -3.60
N GLY A 124 4.49 -21.78 -3.42
CA GLY A 124 3.06 -21.91 -3.64
C GLY A 124 2.43 -20.53 -3.41
N ALA A 125 1.39 -20.20 -4.17
CA ALA A 125 0.68 -18.91 -4.25
C ALA A 125 0.01 -18.43 -2.93
N GLU A 126 0.71 -18.46 -1.80
CA GLU A 126 0.17 -18.30 -0.44
C GLU A 126 0.43 -16.93 0.19
N ASP A 127 1.21 -16.06 -0.47
CA ASP A 127 1.47 -14.70 0.03
C ASP A 127 0.30 -13.75 -0.20
N GLY A 128 -0.65 -14.09 -1.08
CA GLY A 128 -1.78 -13.23 -1.44
C GLY A 128 -1.34 -11.92 -2.14
N ILE A 129 -0.07 -11.83 -2.53
CA ILE A 129 0.49 -10.72 -3.30
C ILE A 129 0.12 -10.91 -4.77
N ILE A 130 -0.61 -9.94 -5.32
CA ILE A 130 -1.03 -9.93 -6.72
C ILE A 130 -0.63 -8.58 -7.32
N GLY A 131 0.09 -8.65 -8.43
CA GLY A 131 0.54 -7.50 -9.20
C GLY A 131 1.65 -7.90 -10.16
N GLN A 132 1.64 -7.32 -11.35
CA GLN A 132 2.65 -7.52 -12.40
C GLN A 132 3.19 -6.18 -12.91
N SER A 133 2.66 -5.06 -12.40
CA SER A 133 3.15 -3.73 -12.74
C SER A 133 4.63 -3.55 -12.35
N PRO A 134 5.42 -2.78 -13.14
CA PRO A 134 6.81 -2.46 -12.80
C PRO A 134 6.96 -1.85 -11.39
N ALA A 135 5.98 -1.03 -10.99
CA ALA A 135 5.94 -0.43 -9.66
C ALA A 135 5.86 -1.49 -8.54
N MET A 136 5.12 -2.57 -8.75
CA MET A 136 5.07 -3.70 -7.81
C MET A 136 6.30 -4.60 -7.89
N ALA A 137 6.89 -4.79 -9.08
CA ALA A 137 8.14 -5.52 -9.21
C ALA A 137 9.26 -4.89 -8.35
N ALA A 138 9.34 -3.56 -8.32
CA ALA A 138 10.25 -2.85 -7.42
C ALA A 138 9.98 -3.13 -5.93
N VAL A 139 8.70 -3.21 -5.54
CA VAL A 139 8.30 -3.59 -4.17
C VAL A 139 8.76 -5.02 -3.84
N TYR A 140 8.57 -5.98 -4.75
CA TYR A 140 8.98 -7.38 -4.56
C TYR A 140 10.48 -7.52 -4.38
N LYS A 141 11.26 -6.77 -5.15
CA LYS A 141 12.72 -6.73 -5.00
C LYS A 141 13.15 -6.25 -3.62
N LEU A 142 12.53 -5.16 -3.14
CA LEU A 142 12.78 -4.66 -1.78
C LEU A 142 12.39 -5.69 -0.72
N VAL A 143 11.26 -6.39 -0.87
CA VAL A 143 10.85 -7.46 0.04
C VAL A 143 11.92 -8.56 0.07
N GLY A 144 12.40 -9.06 -1.06
CA GLY A 144 13.44 -10.09 -1.12
C GLY A 144 14.77 -9.64 -0.50
N LEU A 145 15.15 -8.38 -0.70
CA LEU A 145 16.33 -7.80 -0.06
C LEU A 145 16.18 -7.66 1.46
N ILE A 146 15.00 -7.28 1.95
CA ILE A 146 14.79 -6.90 3.36
C ILE A 146 14.35 -8.10 4.22
N ALA A 147 13.57 -9.03 3.68
CA ALA A 147 12.96 -10.12 4.45
C ALA A 147 13.98 -10.96 5.24
N PRO A 148 15.16 -11.34 4.70
CA PRO A 148 16.15 -12.12 5.44
C PRO A 148 16.91 -11.34 6.54
N ARG A 149 16.75 -10.01 6.58
CA ARG A 149 17.49 -9.12 7.49
C ARG A 149 16.70 -8.86 8.77
N GLN A 150 17.35 -8.95 9.92
CA GLN A 150 16.75 -8.63 11.23
C GLN A 150 16.71 -7.11 11.50
N VAL A 151 16.11 -6.36 10.58
CA VAL A 151 15.94 -4.90 10.69
C VAL A 151 14.46 -4.53 10.79
N ASN A 152 14.21 -3.36 11.40
CA ASN A 152 12.89 -2.76 11.42
C ASN A 152 12.52 -2.27 10.01
N VAL A 153 11.25 -2.45 9.65
CA VAL A 153 10.74 -2.05 8.33
C VAL A 153 9.57 -1.10 8.52
N LEU A 154 9.60 0.05 7.84
CA LEU A 154 8.48 0.97 7.72
C LEU A 154 7.84 0.84 6.34
N ILE A 155 6.57 0.46 6.32
CA ILE A 155 5.75 0.34 5.12
C ILE A 155 4.86 1.60 5.02
N THR A 156 4.98 2.35 3.94
CA THR A 156 4.15 3.53 3.68
C THR A 156 3.26 3.33 2.47
N GLY A 157 2.16 4.06 2.40
CA GLY A 157 1.26 4.05 1.25
C GLY A 157 -0.18 4.31 1.67
N GLU A 158 -1.01 4.71 0.71
CA GLU A 158 -2.41 5.05 0.96
C GLU A 158 -3.19 3.91 1.63
N SER A 159 -4.36 4.26 2.19
CA SER A 159 -5.24 3.23 2.75
C SER A 159 -5.70 2.27 1.66
N GLY A 160 -5.72 0.98 1.98
CA GLY A 160 -6.19 -0.06 1.05
C GLY A 160 -5.20 -0.49 -0.04
N THR A 161 -3.92 -0.08 0.00
CA THR A 161 -2.91 -0.51 -1.00
C THR A 161 -2.37 -1.93 -0.80
N GLY A 162 -2.60 -2.55 0.37
CA GLY A 162 -2.13 -3.92 0.67
C GLY A 162 -0.93 -4.00 1.62
N LYS A 163 -0.71 -2.99 2.48
CA LYS A 163 0.42 -2.95 3.43
C LYS A 163 0.53 -4.20 4.32
N GLU A 164 -0.59 -4.74 4.78
CA GLU A 164 -0.64 -5.97 5.59
C GLU A 164 -0.14 -7.20 4.81
N VAL A 165 -0.46 -7.28 3.51
CA VAL A 165 0.00 -8.38 2.64
C VAL A 165 1.52 -8.34 2.49
N ILE A 166 2.10 -7.14 2.32
CA ILE A 166 3.56 -6.96 2.28
C ILE A 166 4.22 -7.29 3.62
N ALA A 167 3.59 -6.94 4.75
CA ALA A 167 4.09 -7.32 6.08
C ALA A 167 4.12 -8.85 6.27
N LYS A 168 3.09 -9.56 5.81
CA LYS A 168 3.05 -11.03 5.83
C LYS A 168 4.15 -11.63 4.97
N ALA A 169 4.38 -11.10 3.77
CA ALA A 169 5.46 -11.57 2.90
C ALA A 169 6.84 -11.34 3.52
N LEU A 170 7.09 -10.16 4.11
CA LEU A 170 8.34 -9.89 4.83
C LEU A 170 8.62 -10.89 5.95
N HIS A 171 7.59 -11.32 6.67
CA HIS A 171 7.72 -12.34 7.70
C HIS A 171 7.94 -13.74 7.10
N ARG A 172 7.12 -14.14 6.13
CA ARG A 172 7.22 -15.47 5.49
C ARG A 172 8.57 -15.69 4.81
N HIS A 173 9.15 -14.65 4.23
CA HIS A 173 10.44 -14.72 3.54
C HIS A 173 11.65 -14.50 4.46
N SER A 174 11.43 -14.42 5.79
CA SER A 174 12.48 -14.20 6.79
C SER A 174 12.97 -15.45 7.50
N ASP A 175 14.06 -15.31 8.25
CA ASP A 175 14.60 -16.32 9.17
C ASP A 175 13.64 -16.65 10.34
N ARG A 176 12.56 -15.87 10.52
CA ARG A 176 11.55 -16.04 11.58
C ARG A 176 10.23 -16.63 11.07
N VAL A 177 10.21 -17.25 9.89
CA VAL A 177 8.99 -17.81 9.26
C VAL A 177 8.28 -18.88 10.11
N ASP A 178 9.04 -19.65 10.89
CA ASP A 178 8.51 -20.68 11.78
C ASP A 178 7.98 -20.10 13.11
N GLU A 179 8.18 -18.80 13.35
CA GLU A 179 7.81 -18.08 14.57
C GLU A 179 6.52 -17.27 14.40
N ALA A 180 5.94 -16.77 15.50
CA ALA A 180 4.67 -16.05 15.44
C ALA A 180 4.78 -14.69 14.70
N LEU A 181 3.84 -14.42 13.79
CA LEU A 181 3.51 -13.08 13.31
C LEU A 181 2.26 -12.58 14.02
N LEU A 182 2.40 -11.58 14.89
CA LEU A 182 1.26 -10.92 15.55
C LEU A 182 1.02 -9.55 14.92
N ALA A 183 -0.24 -9.24 14.62
CA ALA A 183 -0.65 -7.93 14.11
C ALA A 183 -1.39 -7.12 15.18
N VAL A 184 -1.12 -5.81 15.22
CA VAL A 184 -1.81 -4.84 16.06
C VAL A 184 -2.13 -3.62 15.20
N ASN A 185 -3.41 -3.32 15.04
CA ASN A 185 -3.84 -2.07 14.41
C ASN A 185 -4.02 -1.01 15.49
N CYS A 186 -3.17 0.02 15.44
CA CYS A 186 -3.12 1.06 16.48
C CYS A 186 -4.35 1.97 16.46
N ALA A 187 -5.01 2.12 15.31
CA ALA A 187 -6.23 2.92 15.17
C ALA A 187 -7.50 2.18 15.64
N ALA A 188 -7.49 0.84 15.63
CA ALA A 188 -8.65 0.02 15.99
C ALA A 188 -8.81 -0.21 17.50
N ILE A 189 -7.74 -0.01 18.28
CA ILE A 189 -7.73 -0.23 19.73
C ILE A 189 -7.85 1.13 20.43
N PRO A 190 -8.78 1.31 21.39
CA PRO A 190 -8.82 2.52 22.20
C PRO A 190 -7.45 2.86 22.79
N GLU A 191 -7.08 4.14 22.73
CA GLU A 191 -5.78 4.65 23.21
C GLU A 191 -5.47 4.18 24.64
N THR A 192 -6.47 4.17 25.52
CA THR A 192 -6.34 3.75 26.92
C THR A 192 -5.99 2.27 27.10
N LEU A 193 -6.25 1.43 26.09
CA LEU A 193 -6.01 -0.01 26.12
C LEU A 193 -4.80 -0.43 25.29
N LEU A 194 -4.37 0.38 24.32
CA LEU A 194 -3.28 0.02 23.39
C LEU A 194 -1.98 -0.32 24.13
N GLU A 195 -1.63 0.47 25.15
CA GLU A 195 -0.45 0.21 25.95
C GLU A 195 -0.53 -1.15 26.68
N SER A 196 -1.71 -1.50 27.19
CA SER A 196 -1.96 -2.78 27.83
C SER A 196 -1.97 -3.94 26.83
N GLU A 197 -2.44 -3.75 25.60
CA GLU A 197 -2.37 -4.78 24.58
C GLU A 197 -0.92 -5.05 24.18
N LEU A 198 -0.12 -4.01 23.98
CA LEU A 198 1.28 -4.14 23.54
C LEU A 198 2.19 -4.71 24.63
N PHE A 199 2.15 -4.12 25.83
CA PHE A 199 3.11 -4.42 26.90
C PHE A 199 2.51 -5.29 28.02
N GLY A 200 1.20 -5.51 28.06
CA GLY A 200 0.56 -6.23 29.15
C GLY A 200 0.53 -5.44 30.46
N HIS A 201 -0.14 -5.99 31.46
CA HIS A 201 -0.30 -5.36 32.77
C HIS A 201 -0.23 -6.38 33.91
N GLU A 202 0.21 -5.93 35.06
CA GLU A 202 0.07 -6.67 36.32
C GLU A 202 -1.32 -6.44 36.94
N GLN A 203 -1.72 -7.34 37.84
CA GLN A 203 -2.97 -7.19 38.59
C GLN A 203 -2.93 -5.88 39.39
N GLY A 204 -4.00 -5.08 39.30
CA GLY A 204 -4.13 -3.80 40.00
C GLY A 204 -3.41 -2.63 39.35
N ALA A 205 -2.88 -2.77 38.12
CA ALA A 205 -2.18 -1.68 37.43
C ALA A 205 -3.05 -0.45 37.12
N PHE A 206 -4.36 -0.65 36.94
CA PHE A 206 -5.37 0.39 36.74
C PHE A 206 -6.76 -0.13 37.15
N THR A 207 -7.75 0.74 37.23
CA THR A 207 -9.13 0.36 37.56
C THR A 207 -9.69 -0.63 36.53
N GLY A 208 -10.01 -1.85 36.96
CA GLY A 208 -10.45 -2.96 36.09
C GLY A 208 -9.34 -3.95 35.69
N ALA A 209 -8.10 -3.76 36.14
CA ALA A 209 -7.00 -4.72 35.96
C ALA A 209 -7.10 -5.87 36.98
N ASP A 210 -8.17 -6.66 36.93
CA ASP A 210 -8.46 -7.70 37.94
C ASP A 210 -7.49 -8.89 37.89
N ARG A 211 -6.80 -9.08 36.77
CA ARG A 211 -5.83 -10.17 36.55
C ARG A 211 -4.64 -9.65 35.76
N ARG A 212 -3.50 -10.33 35.87
CA ARG A 212 -2.35 -10.10 34.99
C ARG A 212 -2.70 -10.45 33.54
N LYS A 213 -2.23 -9.64 32.59
CA LYS A 213 -2.34 -9.88 31.14
C LYS A 213 -0.96 -9.83 30.48
N ILE A 214 -0.70 -10.81 29.62
CA ILE A 214 0.53 -10.88 28.80
C ILE A 214 0.32 -10.04 27.54
N GLY A 215 1.26 -9.13 27.27
CA GLY A 215 1.22 -8.24 26.10
C GLY A 215 1.72 -8.88 24.80
N LYS A 216 1.48 -8.21 23.68
CA LYS A 216 1.90 -8.66 22.34
C LYS A 216 3.41 -8.78 22.18
N PHE A 217 4.20 -7.92 22.82
CA PHE A 217 5.66 -8.05 22.78
C PHE A 217 6.17 -9.34 23.43
N GLU A 218 5.56 -9.76 24.52
CA GLU A 218 5.93 -11.02 25.20
C GLU A 218 5.41 -12.23 24.41
N GLN A 219 4.20 -12.14 23.82
CA GLN A 219 3.65 -13.19 22.95
C GLN A 219 4.44 -13.37 21.64
N ALA A 220 5.02 -12.29 21.10
CA ALA A 220 5.78 -12.31 19.85
C ALA A 220 7.28 -12.54 20.04
N HIS A 221 7.75 -12.90 21.24
CA HIS A 221 9.17 -13.17 21.50
C HIS A 221 9.71 -14.24 20.53
N GLY A 222 10.83 -13.97 19.86
CA GLY A 222 11.39 -14.82 18.79
C GLY A 222 10.76 -14.55 17.41
N GLY A 223 9.54 -14.01 17.36
CA GLY A 223 8.78 -13.77 16.14
C GLY A 223 8.82 -12.32 15.63
N THR A 224 7.72 -11.93 15.00
CA THR A 224 7.52 -10.62 14.35
C THR A 224 6.24 -9.96 14.86
N LEU A 225 6.31 -8.66 15.14
CA LEU A 225 5.16 -7.84 15.49
C LEU A 225 4.93 -6.81 14.38
N PHE A 226 3.75 -6.90 13.76
CA PHE A 226 3.25 -5.96 12.77
C PHE A 226 2.40 -4.89 13.43
N LEU A 227 2.85 -3.63 13.37
CA LEU A 227 2.16 -2.46 13.90
C LEU A 227 1.52 -1.68 12.75
N ASP A 228 0.24 -1.92 12.51
CA ASP A 228 -0.53 -1.21 11.49
C ASP A 228 -1.03 0.14 12.02
N GLU A 229 -1.08 1.11 11.12
CA GLU A 229 -1.40 2.51 11.40
C GLU A 229 -0.60 3.11 12.57
N ILE A 230 0.73 2.96 12.53
CA ILE A 230 1.65 3.43 13.58
C ILE A 230 1.54 4.94 13.85
N GLY A 231 1.08 5.73 12.87
CA GLY A 231 0.83 7.16 13.01
C GLY A 231 -0.26 7.49 14.05
N ASP A 232 -1.20 6.58 14.29
CA ASP A 232 -2.27 6.73 15.29
C ASP A 232 -1.84 6.32 16.71
N MET A 233 -0.57 5.93 16.90
CA MET A 233 -0.08 5.54 18.22
C MET A 233 0.05 6.76 19.15
N PRO A 234 -0.51 6.73 20.37
CA PRO A 234 -0.34 7.79 21.36
C PRO A 234 1.11 8.05 21.75
N LEU A 235 1.46 9.31 22.03
CA LEU A 235 2.83 9.73 22.40
C LEU A 235 3.39 8.95 23.60
N ALA A 236 2.56 8.65 24.62
CA ALA A 236 2.99 7.89 25.79
C ALA A 236 3.43 6.46 25.41
N THR A 237 2.67 5.82 24.53
CA THR A 237 2.96 4.48 23.99
C THR A 237 4.21 4.52 23.10
N GLN A 238 4.39 5.56 22.29
CA GLN A 238 5.58 5.75 21.45
C GLN A 238 6.88 5.76 22.28
N VAL A 239 6.87 6.37 23.48
CA VAL A 239 8.03 6.39 24.39
C VAL A 239 8.42 4.98 24.83
N LYS A 240 7.44 4.15 25.19
CA LYS A 240 7.71 2.76 25.60
C LYS A 240 8.13 1.89 24.42
N LEU A 241 7.52 2.08 23.25
CA LEU A 241 7.91 1.40 22.03
C LEU A 241 9.39 1.68 21.69
N LEU A 242 9.81 2.95 21.76
CA LEU A 242 11.20 3.33 21.52
C LEU A 242 12.17 2.59 22.46
N ARG A 243 11.85 2.48 23.76
CA ARG A 243 12.68 1.74 24.73
C ARG A 243 12.80 0.26 24.36
N VAL A 244 11.71 -0.38 23.94
CA VAL A 244 11.77 -1.78 23.49
C VAL A 244 12.64 -1.93 22.24
N LEU A 245 12.52 -1.02 21.28
CA LEU A 245 13.34 -1.03 20.06
C LEU A 245 14.83 -0.78 20.34
N GLN A 246 15.17 -0.16 21.46
CA GLN A 246 16.55 0.12 21.87
C GLN A 246 17.16 -1.02 22.67
N ASP A 247 16.46 -1.46 23.72
CA ASP A 247 17.01 -2.35 24.74
C ASP A 247 16.52 -3.80 24.63
N GLN A 248 15.56 -4.08 23.73
CA GLN A 248 14.80 -5.34 23.68
C GLN A 248 14.18 -5.74 25.02
N LYS A 249 13.87 -4.74 25.85
CA LYS A 249 13.36 -4.92 27.22
C LYS A 249 12.25 -3.91 27.52
N PHE A 250 11.29 -4.34 28.33
CA PHE A 250 10.25 -3.45 28.88
C PHE A 250 9.76 -3.94 30.23
N GLN A 251 8.86 -3.16 30.84
CA GLN A 251 8.10 -3.53 32.02
C GLN A 251 6.61 -3.48 31.68
N ARG A 252 5.85 -4.43 32.24
CA ARG A 252 4.38 -4.41 32.16
C ARG A 252 3.84 -3.17 32.86
N LEU A 253 2.65 -2.71 32.49
CA LEU A 253 1.95 -1.66 33.23
C LEU A 253 1.76 -2.06 34.69
N GLY A 254 2.11 -1.15 35.61
CA GLY A 254 2.04 -1.37 37.06
C GLY A 254 3.07 -2.38 37.61
N GLY A 255 3.91 -2.96 36.76
CA GLY A 255 4.92 -3.95 37.15
C GLY A 255 6.33 -3.36 37.23
N THR A 256 7.18 -3.99 38.05
CA THR A 256 8.62 -3.68 38.14
C THR A 256 9.51 -4.73 37.47
N GLN A 257 8.93 -5.87 37.09
CA GLN A 257 9.63 -6.96 36.43
C GLN A 257 10.02 -6.55 35.00
N THR A 258 11.31 -6.59 34.71
CA THR A 258 11.83 -6.43 33.34
C THR A 258 11.59 -7.71 32.54
N VAL A 259 10.97 -7.56 31.37
CA VAL A 259 10.68 -8.61 30.40
C VAL A 259 11.56 -8.37 29.17
N GLN A 260 12.21 -9.42 28.67
CA GLN A 260 13.00 -9.37 27.44
C GLN A 260 12.15 -9.84 26.24
N ALA A 261 12.16 -9.07 25.16
CA ALA A 261 11.41 -9.33 23.95
C ALA A 261 12.29 -9.11 22.72
N ASP A 262 12.84 -10.20 22.19
CA ASP A 262 13.51 -10.19 20.90
C ASP A 262 12.46 -10.32 19.78
N VAL A 263 11.99 -9.18 19.29
CA VAL A 263 10.88 -9.10 18.34
C VAL A 263 11.30 -8.26 17.14
N ARG A 264 11.14 -8.81 15.94
CA ARG A 264 11.27 -8.04 14.70
C ARG A 264 10.05 -7.14 14.53
N ILE A 265 10.27 -5.86 14.21
CA ILE A 265 9.17 -4.89 14.05
C ILE A 265 8.98 -4.54 12.58
N ILE A 266 7.73 -4.69 12.12
CA ILE A 266 7.25 -4.16 10.85
C ILE A 266 6.17 -3.15 11.19
N ALA A 267 6.33 -1.89 10.80
CA ALA A 267 5.35 -0.84 11.02
C ALA A 267 4.73 -0.41 9.69
N ALA A 268 3.44 -0.05 9.68
CA ALA A 268 2.76 0.48 8.51
C ALA A 268 1.99 1.75 8.83
N THR A 269 1.88 2.66 7.86
CA THR A 269 1.06 3.88 7.99
C THR A 269 0.64 4.42 6.62
N HIS A 270 -0.53 5.04 6.56
CA HIS A 270 -0.93 5.90 5.44
C HIS A 270 -0.64 7.39 5.69
N GLN A 271 -0.35 7.77 6.93
CA GLN A 271 -0.13 9.15 7.32
C GLN A 271 1.30 9.61 7.03
N PRO A 272 1.52 10.87 6.62
CA PRO A 272 2.85 11.44 6.45
C PRO A 272 3.50 11.70 7.83
N LEU A 273 4.33 10.76 8.30
CA LEU A 273 4.94 10.83 9.64
C LEU A 273 5.79 12.10 9.84
N GLU A 274 6.42 12.61 8.78
CA GLU A 274 7.19 13.85 8.82
C GLU A 274 6.32 15.06 9.21
N GLN A 275 5.06 15.10 8.76
CA GLN A 275 4.10 16.13 9.16
C GLN A 275 3.69 15.93 10.62
N LEU A 276 3.40 14.70 11.05
CA LEU A 276 3.08 14.40 12.45
C LEU A 276 4.23 14.75 13.42
N ILE A 277 5.48 14.64 12.96
CA ILE A 277 6.65 15.09 13.72
C ILE A 277 6.65 16.62 13.86
N ALA A 278 6.36 17.35 12.78
CA ALA A 278 6.24 18.80 12.80
C ALA A 278 5.12 19.26 13.76
N ASP A 279 4.01 18.52 13.78
CA ASP A 279 2.85 18.75 14.65
C ASP A 279 3.06 18.25 16.09
N LYS A 280 4.22 17.63 16.38
CA LYS A 280 4.58 17.04 17.68
C LYS A 280 3.64 15.93 18.15
N THR A 281 2.90 15.31 17.24
CA THR A 281 2.03 14.14 17.49
C THR A 281 2.76 12.82 17.24
N PHE A 282 3.92 12.86 16.57
CA PHE A 282 4.81 11.72 16.42
C PHE A 282 6.24 12.06 16.82
N ARG A 283 6.92 11.13 17.49
CA ARG A 283 8.29 11.36 17.95
C ARG A 283 9.33 11.13 16.86
N GLN A 284 10.22 12.10 16.68
CA GLN A 284 11.30 12.04 15.70
C GLN A 284 12.29 10.90 15.97
N ASP A 285 12.61 10.61 17.23
CA ASP A 285 13.54 9.53 17.60
C ASP A 285 12.98 8.13 17.27
N LEU A 286 11.69 7.91 17.50
CA LEU A 286 10.98 6.70 17.10
C LEU A 286 10.95 6.55 15.58
N TYR A 287 10.66 7.62 14.84
CA TYR A 287 10.63 7.62 13.39
C TYR A 287 11.93 7.08 12.79
N TYR A 288 13.08 7.62 13.20
CA TYR A 288 14.38 7.16 12.68
C TYR A 288 14.72 5.72 13.11
N ARG A 289 14.23 5.26 14.26
CA ARG A 289 14.43 3.87 14.73
C ARG A 289 13.56 2.86 13.96
N LEU A 290 12.39 3.28 13.48
CA LEU A 290 11.51 2.47 12.62
C LEU A 290 11.98 2.48 11.17
N LYS A 291 12.45 3.62 10.67
CA LYS A 291 12.83 3.87 9.27
C LYS A 291 14.24 3.34 8.93
N VAL A 292 14.58 2.12 9.38
CA VAL A 292 15.85 1.47 9.00
C VAL A 292 15.77 0.96 7.56
N ALA A 293 14.69 0.27 7.22
CA ALA A 293 14.32 -0.06 5.85
C ALA A 293 12.92 0.50 5.56
N THR A 294 12.70 1.04 4.35
CA THR A 294 11.40 1.61 3.96
C THR A 294 10.89 0.96 2.69
N ILE A 295 9.61 0.57 2.68
CA ILE A 295 8.91 0.09 1.49
C ILE A 295 7.71 0.99 1.25
N HIS A 296 7.68 1.68 0.12
CA HIS A 296 6.53 2.46 -0.30
C HIS A 296 5.64 1.62 -1.21
N LEU A 297 4.36 1.46 -0.87
CA LEU A 297 3.37 0.83 -1.74
C LEU A 297 2.72 1.88 -2.63
N PRO A 298 2.86 1.74 -3.97
CA PRO A 298 2.19 2.64 -4.90
C PRO A 298 0.67 2.45 -4.84
N PRO A 299 -0.12 3.54 -4.97
CA PRO A 299 -1.56 3.44 -5.12
C PRO A 299 -1.94 2.72 -6.42
N LEU A 300 -3.16 2.17 -6.47
CA LEU A 300 -3.63 1.33 -7.58
C LEU A 300 -3.63 2.07 -8.92
N ARG A 301 -3.88 3.38 -8.93
CA ARG A 301 -3.75 4.22 -10.14
C ARG A 301 -2.34 4.30 -10.74
N GLN A 302 -1.29 3.99 -9.96
CA GLN A 302 0.09 3.89 -10.45
C GLN A 302 0.48 2.45 -10.82
N ARG A 303 -0.48 1.52 -10.77
CA ARG A 303 -0.30 0.09 -11.03
C ARG A 303 -1.17 -0.31 -12.23
N GLU A 304 -0.85 0.26 -13.40
CA GLU A 304 -1.71 0.35 -14.59
C GLU A 304 -2.46 -0.94 -14.96
N VAL A 305 -1.80 -2.11 -14.89
CA VAL A 305 -2.40 -3.42 -15.26
C VAL A 305 -2.96 -4.21 -14.07
N ASP A 306 -2.62 -3.82 -12.84
CA ASP A 306 -2.90 -4.63 -11.66
C ASP A 306 -4.39 -4.58 -11.27
N ALA A 307 -5.10 -3.50 -11.59
CA ALA A 307 -6.53 -3.39 -11.27
C ALA A 307 -7.36 -4.51 -11.92
N VAL A 308 -7.04 -4.86 -13.18
CA VAL A 308 -7.72 -5.93 -13.89
C VAL A 308 -7.31 -7.29 -13.34
N LEU A 309 -6.02 -7.51 -13.09
CA LEU A 309 -5.51 -8.74 -12.51
C LEU A 309 -6.13 -9.04 -11.14
N LEU A 310 -6.19 -8.03 -10.27
CA LEU A 310 -6.84 -8.09 -8.96
C LEU A 310 -8.34 -8.36 -9.10
N ALA A 311 -9.02 -7.72 -10.06
CA ALA A 311 -10.43 -7.97 -10.31
C ALA A 311 -10.70 -9.44 -10.69
N HIS A 312 -9.86 -10.00 -11.58
CA HIS A 312 -9.92 -11.42 -11.93
C HIS A 312 -9.73 -12.32 -10.72
N TYR A 313 -8.69 -12.05 -9.92
CA TYR A 313 -8.45 -12.80 -8.69
C TYR A 313 -9.63 -12.75 -7.72
N PHE A 314 -10.20 -11.56 -7.47
CA PHE A 314 -11.34 -11.44 -6.57
C PHE A 314 -12.57 -12.16 -7.10
N VAL A 315 -12.84 -12.09 -8.40
CA VAL A 315 -13.94 -12.85 -9.01
C VAL A 315 -13.75 -14.35 -8.83
N GLU A 316 -12.54 -14.86 -9.08
CA GLU A 316 -12.22 -16.29 -8.90
C GLU A 316 -12.43 -16.73 -7.45
N GLN A 317 -11.92 -15.97 -6.49
CA GLN A 317 -12.05 -16.25 -5.06
C GLN A 317 -13.49 -16.15 -4.53
N LEU A 318 -14.28 -15.22 -5.06
CA LEU A 318 -15.62 -14.91 -4.55
C LEU A 318 -16.73 -15.67 -5.30
N ASN A 319 -16.49 -16.16 -6.52
CA ASN A 319 -17.46 -16.93 -7.30
C ASN A 319 -18.17 -18.03 -6.48
N PRO A 320 -17.46 -18.91 -5.74
CA PRO A 320 -18.10 -19.95 -4.92
C PRO A 320 -19.00 -19.38 -3.81
N GLN A 321 -18.63 -18.24 -3.23
CA GLN A 321 -19.35 -17.63 -2.11
C GLN A 321 -20.66 -16.97 -2.57
N PHE A 322 -20.69 -16.44 -3.79
CA PHE A 322 -21.85 -15.77 -4.37
C PHE A 322 -22.66 -16.67 -5.31
N GLY A 323 -22.24 -17.93 -5.52
CA GLY A 323 -22.91 -18.87 -6.42
C GLY A 323 -22.85 -18.45 -7.90
N THR A 324 -21.79 -17.72 -8.28
CA THR A 324 -21.57 -17.24 -9.65
C THR A 324 -20.50 -18.07 -10.37
N HIS A 325 -20.52 -18.03 -11.70
CA HIS A 325 -19.55 -18.74 -12.56
C HIS A 325 -18.95 -17.80 -13.61
N ILE A 326 -18.48 -16.64 -13.15
CA ILE A 326 -17.86 -15.66 -14.05
C ILE A 326 -16.44 -16.13 -14.39
N THR A 327 -16.16 -16.25 -15.69
CA THR A 327 -14.88 -16.75 -16.21
C THR A 327 -14.12 -15.70 -17.02
N SER A 328 -14.78 -14.63 -17.45
CA SER A 328 -14.16 -13.57 -18.26
C SER A 328 -14.79 -12.20 -18.00
N PHE A 329 -14.13 -11.13 -18.45
CA PHE A 329 -14.61 -9.75 -18.36
C PHE A 329 -14.92 -9.21 -19.75
N SER A 330 -15.96 -8.39 -19.89
CA SER A 330 -16.25 -7.70 -21.14
C SER A 330 -15.22 -6.59 -21.40
N PRO A 331 -14.91 -6.25 -22.67
CA PRO A 331 -13.96 -5.18 -22.98
C PRO A 331 -14.31 -3.84 -22.32
N GLU A 332 -15.61 -3.52 -22.21
CA GLU A 332 -16.10 -2.30 -21.55
C GLU A 332 -15.85 -2.34 -20.04
N ALA A 333 -16.01 -3.51 -19.39
CA ALA A 333 -15.71 -3.65 -17.97
C ALA A 333 -14.21 -3.45 -17.72
N VAL A 334 -13.36 -4.09 -18.52
CA VAL A 334 -11.89 -3.91 -18.44
C VAL A 334 -11.51 -2.45 -18.61
N LYS A 335 -12.06 -1.76 -19.62
CA LYS A 335 -11.81 -0.34 -19.84
C LYS A 335 -12.18 0.50 -18.62
N LEU A 336 -13.34 0.25 -18.00
CA LEU A 336 -13.76 0.97 -16.81
C LEU A 336 -12.84 0.72 -15.61
N LEU A 337 -12.45 -0.55 -15.39
CA LEU A 337 -11.54 -0.94 -14.31
C LEU A 337 -10.16 -0.27 -14.44
N LEU A 338 -9.66 -0.12 -15.67
CA LEU A 338 -8.39 0.57 -15.95
C LEU A 338 -8.49 2.09 -15.85
N SER A 339 -9.65 2.67 -16.22
CA SER A 339 -9.83 4.13 -16.26
C SER A 339 -10.16 4.78 -14.92
N TYR A 340 -10.59 3.99 -13.93
CA TYR A 340 -10.97 4.50 -12.62
C TYR A 340 -9.75 4.67 -11.71
N ASP A 341 -9.68 5.77 -10.96
CA ASP A 341 -8.50 6.10 -10.12
C ASP A 341 -8.36 5.24 -8.86
N TRP A 342 -9.43 4.54 -8.45
CA TRP A 342 -9.46 3.73 -7.23
C TRP A 342 -8.96 4.48 -5.98
N PRO A 343 -9.63 5.57 -5.54
CA PRO A 343 -9.21 6.33 -4.36
C PRO A 343 -9.14 5.50 -3.06
N GLY A 344 -9.90 4.40 -2.94
CA GLY A 344 -9.78 3.43 -1.85
C GLY A 344 -8.90 2.21 -2.19
N ASN A 345 -8.16 2.29 -3.28
CA ASN A 345 -7.18 1.31 -3.76
C ASN A 345 -7.77 -0.11 -3.87
N VAL A 346 -7.00 -1.13 -3.49
CA VAL A 346 -7.37 -2.54 -3.62
C VAL A 346 -8.59 -2.88 -2.76
N ARG A 347 -8.75 -2.23 -1.59
CA ARG A 347 -9.92 -2.42 -0.71
C ARG A 347 -11.21 -1.95 -1.35
N GLU A 348 -11.19 -0.81 -2.05
CA GLU A 348 -12.35 -0.35 -2.83
C GLU A 348 -12.65 -1.30 -4.00
N LEU A 349 -11.62 -1.70 -4.75
CA LEU A 349 -11.77 -2.66 -5.85
C LEU A 349 -12.43 -3.96 -5.36
N GLU A 350 -11.93 -4.55 -4.29
CA GLU A 350 -12.51 -5.77 -3.71
C GLU A 350 -14.00 -5.59 -3.36
N ASN A 351 -14.35 -4.48 -2.70
CA ASN A 351 -15.72 -4.17 -2.32
C ASN A 351 -16.63 -3.96 -3.55
N VAL A 352 -16.12 -3.31 -4.60
CA VAL A 352 -16.83 -3.11 -5.85
C VAL A 352 -17.07 -4.43 -6.56
N ILE A 353 -16.08 -5.33 -6.63
CA ILE A 353 -16.25 -6.66 -7.20
C ILE A 353 -17.27 -7.47 -6.40
N LYS A 354 -17.17 -7.49 -5.06
CA LYS A 354 -18.18 -8.12 -4.17
C LYS A 354 -19.59 -7.62 -4.46
N ALA A 355 -19.77 -6.30 -4.54
CA ALA A 355 -21.07 -5.70 -4.82
C ALA A 355 -21.57 -6.03 -6.23
N SER A 356 -20.68 -6.09 -7.22
CA SER A 356 -21.02 -6.44 -8.60
C SER A 356 -21.46 -7.90 -8.74
N LEU A 357 -20.84 -8.82 -8.00
CA LEU A 357 -21.20 -10.24 -8.01
C LEU A 357 -22.62 -10.51 -7.49
N LEU A 358 -23.17 -9.65 -6.61
CA LEU A 358 -24.55 -9.76 -6.14
C LEU A 358 -25.60 -9.63 -7.27
N VAL A 359 -25.27 -8.89 -8.33
CA VAL A 359 -26.17 -8.63 -9.47
C VAL A 359 -25.72 -9.30 -10.76
N ALA A 360 -24.53 -9.89 -10.76
CA ALA A 360 -23.93 -10.47 -11.94
C ALA A 360 -24.71 -11.68 -12.45
N ARG A 361 -24.73 -11.84 -13.77
CA ARG A 361 -25.43 -12.94 -14.45
C ARG A 361 -24.61 -13.47 -15.61
N GLY A 362 -24.63 -14.78 -15.79
CA GLY A 362 -23.91 -15.46 -16.87
C GLY A 362 -22.39 -15.54 -16.63
N PRO A 363 -21.63 -16.01 -17.64
CA PRO A 363 -20.21 -16.30 -17.49
C PRO A 363 -19.29 -15.08 -17.71
N VAL A 364 -19.83 -13.93 -18.12
CA VAL A 364 -19.04 -12.74 -18.45
C VAL A 364 -19.36 -11.62 -17.46
N PHE A 365 -18.34 -11.03 -16.83
CA PHE A 365 -18.44 -9.83 -16.02
C PHE A 365 -18.64 -8.62 -16.93
N ARG A 366 -19.84 -8.04 -16.91
CA ARG A 366 -20.22 -6.95 -17.80
C ARG A 366 -20.10 -5.61 -17.09
N ALA A 367 -19.82 -4.55 -17.85
CA ALA A 367 -19.74 -3.18 -17.34
C ALA A 367 -21.00 -2.77 -16.56
N GLU A 368 -22.17 -3.29 -16.91
CA GLU A 368 -23.44 -2.99 -16.27
C GLU A 368 -23.53 -3.43 -14.79
N PHE A 369 -22.68 -4.37 -14.36
CA PHE A 369 -22.61 -4.83 -12.97
C PHE A 369 -21.82 -3.86 -12.08
N LEU A 370 -20.96 -3.01 -12.67
CA LEU A 370 -20.21 -2.02 -11.93
C LEU A 370 -21.12 -0.89 -11.41
N PRO A 371 -20.82 -0.30 -10.24
CA PRO A 371 -21.51 0.87 -9.71
C PRO A 371 -21.56 2.04 -10.71
N GLU A 372 -22.61 2.85 -10.63
CA GLU A 372 -22.75 4.03 -11.50
C GLU A 372 -21.58 5.02 -11.37
N SER A 373 -21.01 5.18 -10.18
CA SER A 373 -19.84 6.02 -9.92
C SER A 373 -18.60 5.62 -10.73
N ILE A 374 -18.49 4.35 -11.12
CA ILE A 374 -17.40 3.83 -11.95
C ILE A 374 -17.78 3.85 -13.43
N ARG A 375 -19.03 3.53 -13.77
CA ARG A 375 -19.53 3.54 -15.17
C ARG A 375 -19.59 4.94 -15.77
N ARG A 376 -19.87 5.94 -14.93
CA ARG A 376 -19.86 7.36 -15.24
C ARG A 376 -18.89 8.02 -14.28
N PRO A 377 -17.57 7.89 -14.50
CA PRO A 377 -16.63 8.66 -13.72
C PRO A 377 -17.05 10.11 -13.91
N ILE A 378 -17.43 10.79 -12.81
CA ILE A 378 -17.62 12.24 -12.84
C ILE A 378 -16.35 12.76 -13.49
N GLN A 379 -16.47 13.37 -14.67
CA GLN A 379 -15.31 13.89 -15.38
C GLN A 379 -14.67 14.92 -14.46
N THR A 380 -13.68 14.50 -13.68
CA THR A 380 -12.68 15.39 -13.09
C THR A 380 -11.65 15.70 -14.16
N THR A 381 -12.12 16.16 -15.32
CA THR A 381 -11.33 17.00 -16.22
C THR A 381 -11.21 18.35 -15.54
N ASP A 382 -10.31 18.40 -14.56
CA ASP A 382 -9.59 19.58 -14.05
C ASP A 382 -9.00 19.27 -12.67
N ARG A 383 -8.18 18.22 -12.59
CA ARG A 383 -7.28 18.02 -11.44
C ARG A 383 -5.96 18.79 -11.56
N ALA A 384 -5.64 19.32 -12.74
CA ALA A 384 -4.50 20.23 -12.92
C ALA A 384 -4.78 21.68 -12.47
N ALA A 385 -6.03 22.01 -12.10
CA ALA A 385 -6.44 23.32 -11.61
C ALA A 385 -6.84 23.34 -10.13
N ARG A 386 -6.65 22.23 -9.39
CA ARG A 386 -7.11 22.09 -7.99
C ARG A 386 -6.05 22.42 -6.93
N ASP A 387 -4.94 23.03 -7.33
CA ASP A 387 -4.04 23.70 -6.38
C ASP A 387 -4.44 25.16 -6.12
N GLU A 388 -5.47 25.67 -6.79
CA GLU A 388 -6.13 26.91 -6.38
C GLU A 388 -7.52 26.55 -5.84
N THR A 389 -7.61 26.59 -4.51
CA THR A 389 -8.81 26.78 -3.67
C THR A 389 -10.16 26.77 -4.38
N GLY A 390 -11.12 25.99 -3.86
CA GLY A 390 -12.53 25.89 -4.28
C GLY A 390 -13.36 27.18 -4.17
N ASP A 391 -12.78 28.30 -4.57
CA ASP A 391 -13.30 29.66 -4.59
C ASP A 391 -13.78 30.05 -5.99
N GLY A 392 -13.48 29.27 -7.04
CA GLY A 392 -13.87 29.62 -8.43
C GLY A 392 -15.38 29.83 -8.63
N ASP A 393 -16.21 28.98 -8.04
CA ASP A 393 -17.67 29.11 -8.09
C ASP A 393 -18.19 30.30 -7.24
N LEU A 394 -17.55 30.56 -6.09
CA LEU A 394 -17.90 31.70 -5.23
C LEU A 394 -17.45 33.02 -5.84
N GLN A 395 -16.28 33.04 -6.47
CA GLN A 395 -15.68 34.18 -7.14
C GLN A 395 -16.48 34.53 -8.40
N ALA A 396 -16.96 33.53 -9.15
CA ALA A 396 -17.89 33.74 -10.26
C ALA A 396 -19.23 34.34 -9.77
N LEU A 397 -19.76 33.86 -8.64
CA LEU A 397 -20.98 34.42 -8.03
C LEU A 397 -20.79 35.87 -7.58
N VAL A 398 -19.68 36.17 -6.90
CA VAL A 398 -19.34 37.53 -6.46
C VAL A 398 -19.14 38.45 -7.65
N GLN A 399 -18.44 38.00 -8.69
CA GLN A 399 -18.21 38.77 -9.91
C GLN A 399 -19.53 39.06 -10.66
N HIS A 400 -20.47 38.10 -10.68
CA HIS A 400 -21.80 38.30 -11.25
C HIS A 400 -22.54 39.46 -10.55
N TYR A 401 -22.59 39.47 -9.20
CA TYR A 401 -23.25 40.54 -8.44
C TYR A 401 -22.49 41.88 -8.44
N LEU A 402 -21.17 41.86 -8.64
CA LEU A 402 -20.37 43.08 -8.83
C LEU A 402 -20.56 43.71 -10.23
N SER A 403 -20.84 42.88 -11.24
CA SER A 403 -21.09 43.33 -12.62
C SER A 403 -22.51 43.83 -12.87
N ASP A 404 -23.44 43.59 -11.94
CA ASP A 404 -24.81 44.07 -12.01
C ASP A 404 -24.92 45.52 -11.51
N ALA A 405 -25.19 46.45 -12.44
CA ALA A 405 -25.28 47.88 -12.18
C ALA A 405 -26.39 48.26 -11.18
N GLY A 406 -27.37 47.39 -10.95
CA GLY A 406 -28.43 47.57 -9.95
C GLY A 406 -28.03 47.24 -8.51
N SER A 407 -26.84 46.68 -8.28
CA SER A 407 -26.43 46.11 -6.99
C SER A 407 -25.62 47.05 -6.08
N VAL A 408 -25.46 48.33 -6.46
CA VAL A 408 -24.72 49.33 -5.67
C VAL A 408 -25.35 49.48 -4.26
N GLY A 409 -24.57 49.14 -3.23
CA GLY A 409 -25.01 49.17 -1.82
C GLY A 409 -25.70 47.90 -1.31
N HIS A 410 -25.91 46.88 -2.16
CA HIS A 410 -26.64 45.66 -1.81
C HIS A 410 -25.89 44.35 -2.11
N VAL A 411 -24.70 44.40 -2.73
CA VAL A 411 -23.88 43.23 -3.10
C VAL A 411 -23.67 42.26 -1.93
N HIS A 412 -23.23 42.76 -0.76
CA HIS A 412 -22.99 41.92 0.42
C HIS A 412 -24.23 41.13 0.83
N ARG A 413 -25.41 41.78 0.81
CA ARG A 413 -26.69 41.15 1.15
C ARG A 413 -27.07 40.09 0.12
N ALA A 414 -26.97 40.41 -1.18
CA ALA A 414 -27.33 39.49 -2.26
C ALA A 414 -26.47 38.22 -2.26
N VAL A 415 -25.15 38.37 -2.11
CA VAL A 415 -24.22 37.24 -2.03
C VAL A 415 -24.50 36.39 -0.78
N SER A 416 -24.65 37.03 0.38
CA SER A 416 -24.92 36.32 1.64
C SER A 416 -26.23 35.53 1.59
N GLU A 417 -27.29 36.10 1.02
CA GLU A 417 -28.58 35.41 0.86
C GLU A 417 -28.49 34.23 -0.11
N HIS A 418 -27.70 34.35 -1.18
CA HIS A 418 -27.48 33.28 -2.15
C HIS A 418 -26.74 32.10 -1.51
N VAL A 419 -25.64 32.38 -0.81
CA VAL A 419 -24.85 31.37 -0.10
C VAL A 419 -25.68 30.71 1.00
N ASP A 420 -26.37 31.49 1.83
CA ASP A 420 -27.22 30.95 2.90
C ASP A 420 -28.34 30.09 2.32
N ARG A 421 -28.93 30.44 1.16
CA ARG A 421 -29.98 29.61 0.55
C ARG A 421 -29.46 28.25 0.11
N VAL A 422 -28.30 28.20 -0.52
CA VAL A 422 -27.66 26.94 -0.95
C VAL A 422 -27.29 26.10 0.28
N LEU A 423 -26.62 26.72 1.27
CA LEU A 423 -26.17 26.06 2.49
C LEU A 423 -27.34 25.47 3.29
N LEU A 424 -28.37 26.28 3.57
CA LEU A 424 -29.50 25.85 4.38
C LEU A 424 -30.33 24.76 3.68
N THR A 425 -30.50 24.84 2.36
CA THR A 425 -31.24 23.82 1.60
C THR A 425 -30.49 22.49 1.60
N ALA A 426 -29.17 22.51 1.38
CA ALA A 426 -28.34 21.31 1.43
C ALA A 426 -28.35 20.66 2.83
N ALA A 427 -28.21 21.48 3.89
CA ALA A 427 -28.22 21.00 5.26
C ALA A 427 -29.58 20.43 5.67
N LEU A 428 -30.69 21.04 5.24
CA LEU A 428 -32.05 20.53 5.49
C LEU A 428 -32.29 19.21 4.76
N ASN A 429 -31.86 19.08 3.50
CA ASN A 429 -31.98 17.83 2.74
C ASN A 429 -31.17 16.70 3.37
N HIS A 430 -29.93 16.99 3.77
CA HIS A 430 -29.05 16.03 4.41
C HIS A 430 -29.60 15.51 5.75
N THR A 431 -30.31 16.37 6.49
CA THR A 431 -30.90 16.04 7.79
C THR A 431 -32.37 15.63 7.72
N GLY A 432 -32.93 15.45 6.51
CA GLY A 432 -34.34 15.06 6.32
C GLY A 432 -35.35 16.07 6.87
N GLY A 433 -35.01 17.37 6.90
CA GLY A 433 -35.87 18.44 7.41
C GLY A 433 -35.91 18.56 8.95
N HIS A 434 -35.07 17.83 9.69
CA HIS A 434 -35.02 17.88 11.14
C HIS A 434 -34.28 19.12 11.68
N LEU A 435 -35.02 20.21 11.91
CA LEU A 435 -34.51 21.52 12.36
C LEU A 435 -33.46 21.52 13.49
N GLN A 436 -33.59 20.65 14.50
CA GLN A 436 -32.60 20.60 15.60
C GLN A 436 -31.27 20.00 15.12
N ARG A 437 -31.33 18.88 14.39
CA ARG A 437 -30.14 18.25 13.81
C ARG A 437 -29.48 19.13 12.76
N THR A 438 -30.27 19.86 11.97
CA THR A 438 -29.75 20.85 11.02
C THR A 438 -29.00 21.98 11.73
N ALA A 439 -29.55 22.47 12.84
CA ALA A 439 -28.92 23.53 13.64
C ALA A 439 -27.60 23.05 14.28
N ASP A 440 -27.60 21.84 14.85
CA ASP A 440 -26.42 21.22 15.44
C ASP A 440 -25.33 20.94 14.39
N LEU A 441 -25.72 20.46 13.19
CA LEU A 441 -24.82 20.22 12.05
C LEU A 441 -24.17 21.51 11.55
N LEU A 442 -24.93 22.61 11.51
CA LEU A 442 -24.45 23.92 11.07
C LEU A 442 -23.73 24.71 12.19
N GLY A 443 -23.72 24.21 13.42
CA GLY A 443 -23.13 24.90 14.57
C GLY A 443 -23.83 26.20 14.96
N ILE A 444 -25.10 26.38 14.60
CA ILE A 444 -25.90 27.59 14.91
C ILE A 444 -27.09 27.25 15.80
N SER A 445 -27.62 28.24 16.52
CA SER A 445 -28.84 28.02 17.32
C SER A 445 -30.07 27.78 16.44
N ARG A 446 -31.02 26.99 16.94
CA ARG A 446 -32.30 26.71 16.26
C ARG A 446 -33.11 27.99 15.99
N THR A 447 -32.99 29.01 16.84
CA THR A 447 -33.64 30.31 16.65
C THR A 447 -33.02 31.08 15.48
N THR A 448 -31.69 31.09 15.36
CA THR A 448 -30.97 31.68 14.22
C THR A 448 -31.29 30.98 12.91
N LEU A 449 -31.31 29.63 12.92
CA LEU A 449 -31.70 28.85 11.75
C LEU A 449 -33.12 29.20 11.27
N ARG A 450 -34.10 29.25 12.18
CA ARG A 450 -35.49 29.61 11.84
C ARG A 450 -35.62 31.04 11.33
N GLN A 451 -34.86 31.98 11.89
CA GLN A 451 -34.87 33.37 11.46
C GLN A 451 -34.33 33.51 10.03
N ARG A 452 -33.21 32.83 9.72
CA ARG A 452 -32.62 32.82 8.37
C ARG A 452 -33.51 32.12 7.35
N MET A 453 -34.14 31.00 7.71
CA MET A 453 -35.11 30.30 6.84
C MET A 453 -36.32 31.19 6.50
N ARG A 454 -36.88 31.92 7.47
CA ARG A 454 -37.98 32.87 7.22
C ARG A 454 -37.57 34.02 6.32
N HIS A 455 -36.38 34.57 6.55
CA HIS A 455 -35.84 35.67 5.74
C HIS A 455 -35.63 35.27 4.28
N LEU A 456 -35.25 34.01 4.03
CA LEU A 456 -34.98 33.47 2.69
C LEU A 456 -36.20 32.81 2.01
N GLY A 457 -37.34 32.70 2.71
CA GLY A 457 -38.56 32.07 2.22
C GLY A 457 -38.51 30.54 2.14
N ILE A 458 -37.60 29.89 2.87
CA ILE A 458 -37.43 28.43 2.83
C ILE A 458 -38.49 27.77 3.72
N THR A 459 -39.39 27.00 3.12
CA THR A 459 -40.41 26.20 3.83
C THR A 459 -40.02 24.73 3.83
N ILE A 460 -40.28 24.04 4.94
CA ILE A 460 -40.15 22.59 5.00
C ILE A 460 -41.52 22.04 4.58
N GLU A 461 -41.57 21.26 3.51
CA GLU A 461 -42.76 20.48 3.22
C GLU A 461 -42.98 19.50 4.37
N SER A 462 -44.03 19.74 5.15
CA SER A 462 -44.50 18.81 6.15
C SER A 462 -45.02 17.58 5.41
N SER A 463 -44.21 16.53 5.33
CA SER A 463 -44.70 15.17 5.07
C SER A 463 -45.76 14.86 6.14
N ALA A 464 -47.02 14.98 5.74
CA ALA A 464 -48.18 14.73 6.57
C ALA A 464 -48.18 13.25 7.00
N ARG A 465 -48.10 13.07 8.32
CA ARG A 465 -48.80 12.06 9.14
C ARG A 465 -49.29 10.81 8.37
N THR A 466 -48.47 9.76 8.38
CA THR A 466 -49.00 8.40 8.54
C THR A 466 -49.56 8.31 9.96
N ASN A 467 -50.89 8.22 10.09
CA ASN A 467 -51.59 7.53 11.17
C ASN A 467 -53.08 7.45 10.86
N SER A 468 -53.47 6.34 10.23
CA SER A 468 -54.72 5.61 10.46
C SER A 468 -54.42 4.15 10.15
#